data_AF-A0A2E3IJC8-F1
#
_entry.id   AF-A0A2E3IJC8-F1
#
_cell.length_a   1.000
_cell.length_b   1.000
_cell.length_c   1.000
_cell.angle_alpha   90.00
_cell.angle_beta   90.00
_cell.angle_gamma   90.00
#
_symmetry.space_group_name_H-M   'P 1'
#
loop_
_entity.id
_entity.type
_entity.pdbx_description
1 polymer ?
#
loop_
_entity_poly.entity_id
_entity_poly.type
_entity_poly.pdbx_seq_one_letter_code
_entity_poly.pdbx_strand_id
1 'polypeptide(L)'
;ASRLLGVRKFGLVNLVEDHFGVVLPKTSQKANWGKRPLSEKMLEYAVNDVRYLLEIAQKLTDDLNKLNRWDWFVESCDHTKLIASQIKEKDLDMIWRISGWGKLENNGMAYLKALWFWRDGEASRRDKPTFKIIGNNDLLRMANELQEGTSVKLPDRFPTSPVKRFEAAIEEVSNMDPENFPKLEKRKRLKKNPKFDSRFNKLKSYRDKVSNEIGIDPTLIASRSNMEGIAHDPDNAQEILLNWQRELLVPALEKI
;
A
#
# COMPACT_ATOMS: atom_id res chain seq x y z
N ALA A 1 -1.77 17.77 6.86
CA ALA A 1 -2.10 18.85 7.82
C ALA A 1 -2.59 18.30 9.17
N SER A 2 -3.81 17.78 9.33
CA SER A 2 -4.39 17.43 10.65
C SER A 2 -3.54 16.47 11.49
N ARG A 3 -2.87 15.50 10.85
CA ARG A 3 -1.92 14.59 11.52
C ARG A 3 -0.74 15.32 12.18
N LEU A 4 -0.23 16.40 11.55
CA LEU A 4 0.85 17.24 12.10
C LEU A 4 0.35 18.17 13.23
N LEU A 5 -0.97 18.33 13.38
CA LEU A 5 -1.60 18.98 14.53
C LEU A 5 -1.88 18.01 15.68
N GLY A 6 -1.55 16.72 15.53
CA GLY A 6 -1.83 15.70 16.55
C GLY A 6 -3.24 15.10 16.51
N VAL A 7 -4.07 15.48 15.51
CA VAL A 7 -5.44 14.96 15.38
C VAL A 7 -5.40 13.46 15.06
N ARG A 8 -6.02 12.64 15.91
CA ARG A 8 -6.07 11.17 15.76
C ARG A 8 -7.13 10.71 14.77
N LYS A 9 -8.28 11.38 14.72
CA LYS A 9 -9.37 11.10 13.77
C LYS A 9 -9.33 12.09 12.61
N PHE A 10 -8.39 11.89 11.69
CA PHE A 10 -8.10 12.84 10.60
C PHE A 10 -8.82 12.54 9.26
N GLY A 11 -9.81 11.64 9.26
CA GLY A 11 -10.64 11.39 8.07
C GLY A 11 -11.65 12.53 7.86
N LEU A 12 -11.97 12.84 6.59
CA LEU A 12 -12.82 13.98 6.21
C LEU A 12 -14.13 14.06 7.03
N VAL A 13 -14.85 12.95 7.18
CA VAL A 13 -16.08 12.89 7.97
C VAL A 13 -15.88 13.39 9.40
N ASN A 14 -14.79 12.98 10.07
CA ASN A 14 -14.52 13.42 11.44
C ASN A 14 -14.10 14.89 11.47
N LEU A 15 -13.32 15.36 10.49
CA LEU A 15 -12.94 16.76 10.42
C LEU A 15 -14.17 17.65 10.20
N VAL A 16 -15.10 17.23 9.35
CA VAL A 16 -16.35 17.99 9.11
C VAL A 16 -17.24 18.00 10.36
N GLU A 17 -17.34 16.87 11.06
CA GLU A 17 -18.07 16.77 12.33
C GLU A 17 -17.42 17.65 13.42
N ASP A 18 -16.10 17.57 13.60
CA ASP A 18 -15.36 18.32 14.61
C ASP A 18 -15.38 19.84 14.35
N HIS A 19 -15.35 20.28 13.08
CA HIS A 19 -15.27 21.69 12.71
C HIS A 19 -16.64 22.36 12.50
N PHE A 20 -17.64 21.63 12.02
CA PHE A 20 -18.96 22.20 11.67
C PHE A 20 -20.13 21.57 12.43
N GLY A 21 -19.90 20.52 13.23
CA GLY A 21 -20.98 19.77 13.87
C GLY A 21 -21.84 18.98 12.89
N VAL A 22 -21.37 18.79 11.65
CA VAL A 22 -22.12 18.14 10.58
C VAL A 22 -21.68 16.68 10.44
N VAL A 23 -22.63 15.76 10.62
CA VAL A 23 -22.39 14.33 10.41
C VAL A 23 -22.62 13.98 8.95
N LEU A 24 -21.53 13.72 8.21
CA LEU A 24 -21.63 13.30 6.82
C LEU A 24 -22.09 11.83 6.70
N PRO A 25 -23.02 11.53 5.78
CA PRO A 25 -23.45 10.16 5.54
C PRO A 25 -22.29 9.35 4.93
N LYS A 26 -22.00 8.18 5.52
CA LYS A 26 -20.94 7.25 5.04
C LYS A 26 -21.34 6.45 3.78
N THR A 27 -22.42 6.83 3.13
CA THR A 27 -22.99 6.10 1.99
C THR A 27 -22.18 6.36 0.72
N SER A 28 -22.08 5.37 -0.18
CA SER A 28 -21.51 5.51 -1.53
C SER A 28 -19.98 5.51 -1.70
N GLN A 29 -19.16 5.42 -0.64
CA GLN A 29 -17.69 5.28 -0.80
C GLN A 29 -17.28 4.04 -1.66
N LYS A 30 -18.10 2.99 -1.64
CA LYS A 30 -17.91 1.75 -2.42
C LYS A 30 -18.85 1.64 -3.63
N ALA A 31 -19.54 2.73 -4.02
CA ALA A 31 -20.44 2.72 -5.17
C ALA A 31 -19.67 2.54 -6.49
N ASN A 32 -20.36 2.02 -7.51
CA ASN A 32 -19.80 1.95 -8.86
C ASN A 32 -19.89 3.33 -9.55
N TRP A 33 -18.83 4.14 -9.42
CA TRP A 33 -18.72 5.47 -10.03
C TRP A 33 -18.70 5.49 -11.57
N GLY A 34 -18.54 4.31 -12.21
CA GLY A 34 -18.71 4.15 -13.65
C GLY A 34 -20.17 4.04 -14.11
N LYS A 35 -21.13 3.85 -13.20
CA LYS A 35 -22.56 3.72 -13.57
C LYS A 35 -23.12 5.06 -14.06
N ARG A 36 -24.01 5.01 -15.07
CA ARG A 36 -24.78 6.16 -15.55
C ARG A 36 -26.28 5.83 -15.68
N PRO A 37 -27.19 6.78 -15.37
CA PRO A 37 -26.91 8.05 -14.67
C PRO A 37 -26.41 7.81 -13.24
N LEU A 38 -25.75 8.81 -12.66
CA LEU A 38 -25.40 8.78 -11.23
C LEU A 38 -26.67 8.84 -10.40
N SER A 39 -26.71 8.14 -9.27
CA SER A 39 -27.84 8.25 -8.33
C SER A 39 -27.72 9.51 -7.49
N GLU A 40 -28.84 9.99 -6.95
CA GLU A 40 -28.87 11.15 -6.06
C GLU A 40 -27.89 11.00 -4.88
N LYS A 41 -27.86 9.81 -4.28
CA LYS A 41 -26.93 9.48 -3.18
C LYS A 41 -25.45 9.52 -3.58
N MET A 42 -25.11 9.36 -4.86
CA MET A 42 -23.74 9.50 -5.35
C MET A 42 -23.40 10.97 -5.59
N LEU A 43 -24.34 11.76 -6.12
CA LEU A 43 -24.18 13.19 -6.31
C LEU A 43 -24.00 13.91 -4.97
N GLU A 44 -24.87 13.62 -4.01
CA GLU A 44 -24.79 14.18 -2.65
C GLU A 44 -23.44 13.85 -1.97
N TYR A 45 -22.99 12.60 -2.07
CA TYR A 45 -21.69 12.19 -1.55
C TYR A 45 -20.54 12.97 -2.19
N ALA A 46 -20.53 13.09 -3.53
CA ALA A 46 -19.48 13.80 -4.26
C ALA A 46 -19.41 15.30 -3.89
N VAL A 47 -20.56 15.94 -3.68
CA VAL A 47 -20.62 17.34 -3.24
C VAL A 47 -20.08 17.48 -1.80
N ASN A 48 -20.48 16.59 -0.90
CA ASN A 48 -20.03 16.62 0.50
C ASN A 48 -18.53 16.38 0.66
N ASP A 49 -17.89 15.65 -0.27
CA ASP A 49 -16.44 15.43 -0.26
C ASP A 49 -15.62 16.71 -0.55
N VAL A 50 -16.23 17.76 -1.14
CA VAL A 50 -15.53 19.00 -1.51
C VAL A 50 -16.06 20.26 -0.83
N ARG A 51 -17.35 20.29 -0.48
CA ARG A 51 -18.05 21.50 0.02
C ARG A 51 -17.37 22.17 1.21
N TYR A 52 -16.76 21.39 2.11
CA TYR A 52 -16.17 21.88 3.36
C TYR A 52 -14.64 22.02 3.30
N LEU A 53 -14.01 21.61 2.19
CA LEU A 53 -12.55 21.44 2.15
C LEU A 53 -11.79 22.77 2.24
N LEU A 54 -12.33 23.86 1.70
CA LEU A 54 -11.62 25.15 1.69
C LEU A 54 -11.57 25.75 3.09
N GLU A 55 -12.67 25.71 3.82
CA GLU A 55 -12.76 26.18 5.19
C GLU A 55 -11.90 25.32 6.14
N ILE A 56 -11.91 24.00 5.96
CA ILE A 56 -11.02 23.09 6.68
C ILE A 56 -9.55 23.43 6.35
N ALA A 57 -9.21 23.61 5.07
CA ALA A 57 -7.86 23.92 4.64
C ALA A 57 -7.35 25.23 5.25
N GLN A 58 -8.18 26.28 5.31
CA GLN A 58 -7.83 27.54 5.94
C GLN A 58 -7.55 27.34 7.43
N LYS A 59 -8.45 26.68 8.15
CA LYS A 59 -8.30 26.46 9.59
C LYS A 59 -7.07 25.63 9.92
N LEU A 60 -6.83 24.56 9.17
CA LEU A 60 -5.64 23.73 9.36
C LEU A 60 -4.36 24.49 9.03
N THR A 61 -4.38 25.38 8.04
CA THR A 61 -3.25 26.26 7.72
C THR A 61 -2.95 27.20 8.87
N ASP A 62 -3.95 27.88 9.41
CA ASP A 62 -3.79 28.80 10.54
C ASP A 62 -3.24 28.08 11.77
N ASP A 63 -3.77 26.89 12.08
CA ASP A 63 -3.34 26.11 13.24
C ASP A 63 -1.93 25.52 13.05
N LEU A 64 -1.52 25.17 11.82
CA LEU A 64 -0.15 24.78 11.52
C LEU A 64 0.83 25.95 11.69
N ASN A 65 0.46 27.14 11.23
CA ASN A 65 1.28 28.35 11.38
C ASN A 65 1.50 28.69 12.86
N LYS A 66 0.45 28.62 13.69
CA LYS A 66 0.56 28.84 15.15
C LYS A 66 1.54 27.88 15.83
N LEU A 67 1.67 26.65 15.30
CA LEU A 67 2.59 25.64 15.82
C LEU A 67 3.97 25.65 15.14
N ASN A 68 4.22 26.56 14.19
CA ASN A 68 5.42 26.57 13.34
C ASN A 68 5.65 25.25 12.60
N ARG A 69 4.57 24.62 12.10
CA ARG A 69 4.60 23.33 11.37
C ARG A 69 4.17 23.44 9.91
N TRP A 70 4.02 24.67 9.40
CA TRP A 70 3.64 24.89 8.01
C TRP A 70 4.68 24.32 7.06
N ASP A 71 5.97 24.59 7.30
CA ASP A 71 7.04 24.08 6.44
C ASP A 71 7.13 22.55 6.45
N TRP A 72 6.85 21.92 7.59
CA TRP A 72 6.75 20.46 7.68
C TRP A 72 5.63 19.92 6.78
N PHE A 73 4.50 20.63 6.70
CA PHE A 73 3.38 20.27 5.84
C PHE A 73 3.74 20.44 4.36
N VAL A 74 4.34 21.56 3.98
CA VAL A 74 4.77 21.84 2.61
C VAL A 74 5.75 20.77 2.14
N GLU A 75 6.80 20.51 2.93
CA GLU A 75 7.80 19.49 2.62
C GLU A 75 7.15 18.09 2.47
N SER A 76 6.25 17.73 3.39
CA SER A 76 5.53 16.45 3.32
C SER A 76 4.65 16.33 2.07
N CYS A 77 4.01 17.43 1.66
CA CYS A 77 3.21 17.50 0.45
C CYS A 77 4.08 17.34 -0.81
N ASP A 78 5.19 18.04 -0.89
CA ASP A 78 6.07 17.99 -2.06
C ASP A 78 6.73 16.63 -2.21
N HIS A 79 7.14 16.00 -1.10
CA HIS A 79 7.59 14.62 -1.10
C HIS A 79 6.49 13.64 -1.57
N THR A 80 5.26 13.82 -1.10
CA THR A 80 4.13 12.97 -1.52
C THR A 80 3.85 13.12 -3.02
N LYS A 81 3.89 14.34 -3.56
CA LYS A 81 3.75 14.61 -4.99
C LYS A 81 4.87 13.94 -5.79
N LEU A 82 6.12 14.07 -5.32
CA LEU A 82 7.28 13.45 -5.94
C LEU A 82 7.10 11.92 -6.03
N ILE A 83 6.79 11.25 -4.91
CA ILE A 83 6.56 9.80 -4.90
C ILE A 83 5.39 9.43 -5.81
N ALA A 84 4.27 10.16 -5.76
CA ALA A 84 3.09 9.85 -6.57
C ALA A 84 3.35 10.04 -8.09
N SER A 85 4.26 10.94 -8.46
CA SER A 85 4.67 11.16 -9.85
C SER A 85 5.56 10.06 -10.40
N GLN A 86 6.18 9.26 -9.53
CA GLN A 86 7.00 8.12 -9.94
C GLN A 86 6.09 6.99 -10.43
N ILE A 87 6.01 6.84 -11.75
CA ILE A 87 5.41 5.65 -12.36
C ILE A 87 6.35 4.49 -12.08
N LYS A 88 6.02 3.66 -11.08
CA LYS A 88 6.75 2.42 -10.84
C LYS A 88 6.39 1.44 -11.94
N GLU A 89 7.39 1.05 -12.74
CA GLU A 89 7.23 -0.07 -13.66
C GLU A 89 6.84 -1.32 -12.86
N LYS A 90 5.87 -2.05 -13.40
CA LYS A 90 5.43 -3.30 -12.82
C LYS A 90 6.52 -4.33 -13.07
N ASP A 91 7.22 -4.72 -12.01
CA ASP A 91 8.11 -5.87 -12.05
C ASP A 91 7.28 -7.14 -12.37
N LEU A 92 7.38 -7.61 -13.61
CA LEU A 92 6.64 -8.77 -14.11
C LEU A 92 7.01 -10.07 -13.38
N ASP A 93 8.17 -10.12 -12.74
CA ASP A 93 8.62 -11.27 -11.96
C ASP A 93 8.12 -11.26 -10.52
N MET A 94 7.61 -10.13 -10.04
CA MET A 94 7.05 -10.02 -8.70
C MET A 94 5.54 -9.79 -8.66
N ILE A 95 4.93 -9.20 -9.69
CA ILE A 95 3.54 -8.75 -9.65
C ILE A 95 2.51 -9.87 -9.41
N TRP A 96 2.83 -11.10 -9.83
CA TRP A 96 1.97 -12.27 -9.66
C TRP A 96 1.98 -12.85 -8.23
N ARG A 97 2.93 -12.42 -7.37
CA ARG A 97 3.12 -12.93 -6.00
C ARG A 97 2.05 -12.42 -5.04
N ILE A 98 0.86 -13.01 -5.11
CA ILE A 98 -0.27 -12.74 -4.22
C ILE A 98 -0.11 -13.39 -2.84
N SER A 99 -0.66 -12.80 -1.77
CA SER A 99 -0.59 -13.37 -0.41
C SER A 99 -0.91 -14.86 -0.39
N GLY A 100 0.03 -15.70 0.09
CA GLY A 100 -0.07 -17.17 0.07
C GLY A 100 0.81 -17.87 -0.97
N TRP A 101 1.35 -17.15 -1.96
CA TRP A 101 2.19 -17.72 -3.04
C TRP A 101 3.39 -18.53 -2.54
N GLY A 102 4.04 -18.09 -1.46
CA GLY A 102 5.26 -18.72 -0.93
C GLY A 102 5.05 -20.07 -0.25
N LYS A 103 3.83 -20.59 -0.23
CA LYS A 103 3.50 -21.96 0.20
C LYS A 103 3.56 -22.99 -0.94
N LEU A 104 3.54 -22.52 -2.19
CA LEU A 104 3.59 -23.37 -3.38
C LEU A 104 5.04 -23.79 -3.67
N GLU A 105 5.19 -24.95 -4.30
CA GLU A 105 6.47 -25.40 -4.86
C GLU A 105 6.79 -24.63 -6.16
N ASN A 106 7.98 -24.85 -6.74
CA ASN A 106 8.41 -24.11 -7.93
C ASN A 106 7.46 -24.28 -9.13
N ASN A 107 6.95 -25.50 -9.36
CA ASN A 107 5.93 -25.78 -10.38
C ASN A 107 4.59 -25.09 -10.06
N GLY A 108 4.14 -25.14 -8.80
CA GLY A 108 2.93 -24.43 -8.35
C GLY A 108 3.05 -22.91 -8.51
N MET A 109 4.25 -22.35 -8.27
CA MET A 109 4.55 -20.94 -8.53
C MET A 109 4.49 -20.61 -10.03
N ALA A 110 4.97 -21.50 -10.91
CA ALA A 110 4.85 -21.32 -12.36
C ALA A 110 3.39 -21.29 -12.80
N TYR A 111 2.56 -22.23 -12.32
CA TYR A 111 1.12 -22.22 -12.57
C TYR A 111 0.46 -20.95 -12.03
N LEU A 112 0.77 -20.54 -10.80
CA LEU A 112 0.23 -19.30 -10.24
C LEU A 112 0.60 -18.08 -11.09
N LYS A 113 1.84 -17.98 -11.57
CA LYS A 113 2.29 -16.89 -12.46
C LYS A 113 1.46 -16.86 -13.75
N ALA A 114 1.32 -17.99 -14.43
CA ALA A 114 0.55 -18.09 -15.66
C ALA A 114 -0.94 -17.75 -15.45
N LEU A 115 -1.56 -18.33 -14.41
CA LEU A 115 -2.97 -18.06 -14.08
C LEU A 115 -3.20 -16.59 -13.67
N TRP A 116 -2.22 -15.96 -13.01
CA TRP A 116 -2.30 -14.55 -12.66
C TRP A 116 -2.32 -13.66 -13.91
N PHE A 117 -1.43 -13.90 -14.88
CA PHE A 117 -1.38 -13.14 -16.14
C PHE A 117 -2.61 -13.39 -17.01
N TRP A 118 -3.12 -14.63 -17.05
CA TRP A 118 -4.39 -14.93 -17.67
C TRP A 118 -5.52 -14.07 -17.06
N ARG A 119 -5.61 -14.04 -15.72
CA ARG A 119 -6.63 -13.27 -15.01
C ARG A 119 -6.50 -11.77 -15.26
N ASP A 120 -5.28 -11.24 -15.27
CA ASP A 120 -5.02 -9.81 -15.55
C ASP A 120 -5.42 -9.44 -16.98
N GLY A 121 -5.10 -10.30 -17.96
CA GLY A 121 -5.56 -10.14 -19.34
C GLY A 121 -7.09 -10.16 -19.45
N GLU A 122 -7.77 -11.08 -18.76
CA GLU A 122 -9.24 -11.12 -18.72
C GLU A 122 -9.87 -9.92 -18.02
N ALA A 123 -9.23 -9.42 -16.96
CA ALA A 123 -9.65 -8.23 -16.23
C ALA A 123 -9.57 -7.00 -17.14
N SER A 124 -8.44 -6.82 -17.83
CA SER A 124 -8.21 -5.74 -18.79
C SER A 124 -9.21 -5.77 -19.95
N ARG A 125 -9.41 -6.92 -20.61
CA ARG A 125 -10.36 -7.08 -21.72
C ARG A 125 -11.81 -6.74 -21.35
N ARG A 126 -12.18 -6.95 -20.08
CA ARG A 126 -13.55 -6.72 -19.59
C ARG A 126 -13.72 -5.38 -18.90
N ASP A 127 -12.66 -4.59 -18.79
CA ASP A 127 -12.59 -3.38 -17.96
C ASP A 127 -13.16 -3.63 -16.55
N LYS A 128 -12.66 -4.70 -15.91
CA LYS A 128 -13.11 -5.13 -14.58
C LYS A 128 -11.91 -5.39 -13.67
N PRO A 129 -12.01 -5.08 -12.36
CA PRO A 129 -11.01 -5.50 -11.40
C PRO A 129 -10.79 -7.02 -11.41
N THR A 130 -9.54 -7.45 -11.21
CA THR A 130 -9.13 -8.87 -11.23
C THR A 130 -9.94 -9.76 -10.30
N PHE A 131 -10.31 -9.27 -9.11
CA PHE A 131 -11.13 -10.02 -8.15
C PHE A 131 -12.56 -10.32 -8.64
N LYS A 132 -13.07 -9.57 -9.64
CA LYS A 132 -14.35 -9.88 -10.29
C LYS A 132 -14.24 -10.96 -11.37
N ILE A 133 -13.01 -11.31 -11.76
CA ILE A 133 -12.74 -12.45 -12.65
C ILE A 133 -12.64 -13.72 -11.80
N ILE A 134 -11.58 -13.82 -11.00
CA ILE A 134 -11.29 -14.91 -10.06
C ILE A 134 -10.58 -14.36 -8.82
N GLY A 135 -10.98 -14.83 -7.63
CA GLY A 135 -10.39 -14.43 -6.36
C GLY A 135 -8.97 -14.97 -6.17
N ASN A 136 -8.18 -14.33 -5.30
CA ASN A 136 -6.82 -14.78 -5.00
C ASN A 136 -6.79 -16.20 -4.40
N ASN A 137 -7.76 -16.55 -3.56
CA ASN A 137 -7.85 -17.88 -2.94
C ASN A 137 -8.13 -18.97 -3.99
N ASP A 138 -8.99 -18.70 -4.96
CA ASP A 138 -9.26 -19.64 -6.05
C ASP A 138 -8.02 -19.83 -6.92
N LEU A 139 -7.28 -18.76 -7.26
CA LEU A 139 -6.02 -18.88 -7.99
C LEU A 139 -5.01 -19.76 -7.26
N LEU A 140 -4.86 -19.59 -5.94
CA LEU A 140 -3.96 -20.41 -5.13
C LEU A 140 -4.41 -21.86 -5.06
N ARG A 141 -5.71 -22.11 -4.87
CA ARG A 141 -6.27 -23.47 -4.88
C ARG A 141 -5.97 -24.16 -6.21
N MET A 142 -6.28 -23.49 -7.32
CA MET A 142 -6.06 -24.03 -8.66
C MET A 142 -4.57 -24.29 -8.94
N ALA A 143 -3.68 -23.38 -8.54
CA ALA A 143 -2.24 -23.60 -8.67
C ALA A 143 -1.75 -24.79 -7.82
N ASN A 144 -2.31 -24.98 -6.63
CA ASN A 144 -2.00 -26.12 -5.77
C ASN A 144 -2.49 -27.44 -6.38
N GLU A 145 -3.73 -27.48 -6.87
CA GLU A 145 -4.29 -28.66 -7.54
C GLU A 145 -3.45 -29.04 -8.78
N LEU A 146 -3.06 -28.06 -9.60
CA LEU A 146 -2.21 -28.27 -10.78
C LEU A 146 -0.81 -28.78 -10.42
N GLN A 147 -0.21 -28.28 -9.34
CA GLN A 147 1.11 -28.77 -8.89
C GLN A 147 1.07 -30.23 -8.44
N GLU A 148 -0.08 -30.70 -7.95
CA GLU A 148 -0.34 -32.09 -7.55
C GLU A 148 -0.75 -32.98 -8.74
N GLY A 149 -0.78 -32.44 -9.96
CA GLY A 149 -1.21 -33.15 -11.17
C GLY A 149 -2.73 -33.27 -11.34
N THR A 150 -3.51 -32.56 -10.52
CA THR A 150 -4.96 -32.54 -10.62
C THR A 150 -5.40 -31.55 -11.70
N SER A 151 -6.28 -32.00 -12.61
CA SER A 151 -6.85 -31.13 -13.63
C SER A 151 -7.80 -30.10 -13.02
N VAL A 152 -7.69 -28.84 -13.46
CA VAL A 152 -8.53 -27.74 -12.99
C VAL A 152 -9.40 -27.21 -14.13
N LYS A 153 -10.64 -26.83 -13.81
CA LYS A 153 -11.56 -26.18 -14.75
C LYS A 153 -12.04 -24.84 -14.22
N LEU A 154 -12.29 -23.91 -15.14
CA LEU A 154 -13.00 -22.67 -14.81
C LEU A 154 -14.48 -22.96 -14.47
N PRO A 155 -15.12 -22.12 -13.64
CA PRO A 155 -16.55 -22.20 -13.41
C PRO A 155 -17.37 -22.03 -14.71
N ASP A 156 -18.53 -22.68 -14.81
CA ASP A 156 -19.36 -22.72 -16.03
C ASP A 156 -19.84 -21.35 -16.54
N ARG A 157 -19.76 -20.30 -15.72
CA ARG A 157 -20.06 -18.92 -16.12
C ARG A 157 -19.08 -18.32 -17.14
N PHE A 158 -17.94 -18.97 -17.40
CA PHE A 158 -16.93 -18.47 -18.32
C PHE A 158 -17.25 -18.86 -19.77
N PRO A 159 -17.29 -17.90 -20.71
CA PRO A 159 -17.39 -18.20 -22.14
C PRO A 159 -16.20 -18.99 -22.66
N THR A 160 -16.35 -19.60 -23.84
CA THR A 160 -15.33 -20.45 -24.47
C THR A 160 -13.98 -19.75 -24.68
N SER A 161 -13.97 -18.49 -25.08
CA SER A 161 -12.74 -17.76 -25.41
C SER A 161 -11.81 -17.56 -24.19
N PRO A 162 -12.30 -17.09 -23.03
CA PRO A 162 -11.55 -17.10 -21.76
C PRO A 162 -11.07 -18.49 -21.32
N VAL A 163 -11.89 -19.53 -21.52
CA VAL A 163 -11.53 -20.93 -21.18
C VAL A 163 -10.35 -21.41 -22.00
N LYS A 164 -10.37 -21.21 -23.33
CA LYS A 164 -9.24 -21.58 -24.19
C LYS A 164 -7.93 -20.89 -23.79
N ARG A 165 -7.99 -19.60 -23.40
CA ARG A 165 -6.80 -18.88 -22.91
C ARG A 165 -6.31 -19.39 -21.55
N PHE A 166 -7.22 -19.88 -20.71
CA PHE A 166 -6.87 -20.46 -19.42
C PHE A 166 -6.17 -21.80 -19.60
N GLU A 167 -6.73 -22.65 -20.46
CA GLU A 167 -6.15 -23.95 -20.83
C GLU A 167 -4.77 -23.79 -21.47
N ALA A 168 -4.62 -22.84 -22.40
CA ALA A 168 -3.32 -22.53 -23.01
C ALA A 168 -2.28 -22.07 -21.98
N ALA A 169 -2.67 -21.27 -20.98
CA ALA A 169 -1.77 -20.84 -19.91
C ALA A 169 -1.31 -22.00 -19.00
N ILE A 170 -2.16 -23.01 -18.80
CA ILE A 170 -1.80 -24.23 -18.07
C ILE A 170 -0.87 -25.10 -18.92
N GLU A 171 -1.19 -25.30 -20.19
CA GLU A 171 -0.40 -26.10 -21.12
C GLU A 171 1.02 -25.54 -21.31
N GLU A 172 1.16 -24.20 -21.39
CA GLU A 172 2.45 -23.53 -21.46
C GLU A 172 3.35 -23.90 -20.27
N VAL A 173 2.79 -23.92 -19.05
CA VAL A 173 3.54 -24.31 -17.85
C VAL A 173 3.82 -25.81 -17.82
N SER A 174 2.87 -26.65 -18.26
CA SER A 174 3.06 -28.10 -18.32
C SER A 174 4.19 -28.51 -19.27
N ASN A 175 4.43 -27.72 -20.33
CA ASN A 175 5.49 -27.95 -21.31
C ASN A 175 6.80 -27.20 -20.98
N MET A 176 6.84 -26.44 -19.89
CA MET A 176 7.99 -25.65 -19.49
C MET A 176 9.04 -26.51 -18.78
N ASP A 177 10.31 -26.30 -19.11
CA ASP A 177 11.43 -26.93 -18.39
C ASP A 177 11.44 -26.49 -16.92
N PRO A 178 11.54 -27.43 -15.95
CA PRO A 178 11.63 -27.11 -14.52
C PRO A 178 12.71 -26.10 -14.14
N GLU A 179 13.78 -25.95 -14.92
CA GLU A 179 14.81 -24.93 -14.67
C GLU A 179 14.30 -23.49 -14.81
N ASN A 180 13.27 -23.30 -15.64
CA ASN A 180 12.63 -22.02 -15.93
C ASN A 180 11.52 -21.66 -14.94
N PHE A 181 11.17 -22.56 -14.01
CA PHE A 181 10.18 -22.25 -12.99
C PHE A 181 10.64 -21.09 -12.09
N PRO A 182 9.72 -20.23 -11.62
CA PRO A 182 10.05 -19.20 -10.66
C PRO A 182 10.69 -19.84 -9.42
N LYS A 183 11.83 -19.29 -9.00
CA LYS A 183 12.57 -19.82 -7.84
C LYS A 183 12.23 -19.00 -6.61
N LEU A 184 12.04 -19.68 -5.48
CA LEU A 184 11.92 -19.02 -4.18
C LEU A 184 13.27 -18.42 -3.80
N GLU A 185 13.45 -17.13 -4.02
CA GLU A 185 14.58 -16.42 -3.44
C GLU A 185 14.39 -16.33 -1.92
N LYS A 186 15.20 -17.10 -1.18
CA LYS A 186 15.28 -16.94 0.28
C LYS A 186 15.79 -15.52 0.53
N ARG A 187 14.89 -14.64 1.00
CA ARG A 187 15.27 -13.29 1.44
C ARG A 187 16.44 -13.43 2.40
N LYS A 188 17.60 -12.89 2.02
CA LYS A 188 18.75 -12.80 2.92
C LYS A 188 18.28 -11.95 4.10
N ARG A 189 18.04 -12.59 5.25
CA ARG A 189 17.81 -11.85 6.50
C ARG A 189 19.07 -11.02 6.72
N LEU A 190 18.94 -9.70 6.70
CA LEU A 190 20.03 -8.82 7.12
C LEU A 190 20.43 -9.28 8.52
N LYS A 191 21.68 -9.73 8.66
CA LYS A 191 22.20 -10.11 9.97
C LYS A 191 22.12 -8.86 10.84
N LYS A 192 21.38 -8.93 11.95
CA LYS A 192 21.38 -7.85 12.93
C LYS A 192 22.81 -7.65 13.39
N ASN A 193 23.35 -6.45 13.14
CA ASN A 193 24.63 -6.04 13.71
C ASN A 193 24.51 -6.13 15.25
N PRO A 194 25.54 -6.54 16.00
CA PRO A 194 25.53 -6.50 17.47
C PRO A 194 25.03 -5.16 18.06
N LYS A 195 25.25 -4.04 17.37
CA LYS A 195 24.77 -2.71 17.79
C LYS A 195 23.34 -2.38 17.35
N PHE A 196 22.72 -3.16 16.46
CA PHE A 196 21.41 -2.88 15.87
C PHE A 196 20.32 -2.68 16.92
N ASP A 197 20.14 -3.66 17.82
CA ASP A 197 19.05 -3.59 18.81
C ASP A 197 19.26 -2.41 19.77
N SER A 198 20.52 -2.07 20.10
CA SER A 198 20.86 -0.89 20.90
C SER A 198 20.52 0.42 20.18
N ARG A 199 20.92 0.57 18.90
CA ARG A 199 20.61 1.73 18.07
C ARG A 199 19.10 1.91 17.90
N PHE A 200 18.40 0.84 17.55
CA PHE A 200 16.95 0.84 17.35
C PHE A 200 16.21 1.26 18.61
N ASN A 201 16.57 0.71 19.78
CA ASN A 201 15.92 1.06 21.04
C ASN A 201 16.20 2.50 21.46
N LYS A 202 17.43 3.00 21.28
CA LYS A 202 17.77 4.41 21.53
C LYS A 202 16.95 5.35 20.64
N LEU A 203 16.93 5.09 19.33
CA LEU A 203 16.18 5.89 18.36
C LEU A 203 14.68 5.87 18.65
N LYS A 204 14.12 4.70 18.94
CA LYS A 204 12.70 4.53 19.30
C LYS A 204 12.35 5.33 20.55
N SER A 205 13.12 5.19 21.62
CA SER A 205 12.88 5.89 22.89
C SER A 205 12.92 7.40 22.69
N TYR A 206 13.90 7.91 21.94
CA TYR A 206 14.02 9.33 21.66
C TYR A 206 12.87 9.85 20.77
N ARG A 207 12.53 9.15 19.69
CA ARG A 207 11.38 9.48 18.84
C ARG A 207 10.09 9.53 19.64
N ASP A 208 9.84 8.56 20.52
CA ASP A 208 8.62 8.50 21.33
C ASP A 208 8.58 9.66 22.33
N LYS A 209 9.72 10.03 22.93
CA LYS A 209 9.85 11.23 23.76
C LYS A 209 9.48 12.50 22.98
N VAL A 210 10.14 12.75 21.84
CA VAL A 210 9.89 13.94 21.00
C VAL A 210 8.43 13.97 20.53
N SER A 211 7.88 12.83 20.12
CA SER A 211 6.50 12.69 19.70
C SER A 211 5.50 13.11 20.78
N ASN A 212 5.77 12.74 22.04
CA ASN A 212 4.93 13.12 23.18
C ASN A 212 5.06 14.61 23.49
N GLU A 213 6.26 15.18 23.40
CA GLU A 213 6.51 16.61 23.65
C GLU A 213 5.79 17.51 22.63
N ILE A 214 5.84 17.15 21.34
CA ILE A 214 5.20 17.94 20.27
C ILE A 214 3.76 17.50 19.98
N GLY A 215 3.29 16.42 20.61
CA GLY A 215 1.91 15.95 20.51
C GLY A 215 1.49 15.43 19.14
N ILE A 216 2.39 14.76 18.40
CA ILE A 216 2.04 14.11 17.13
C ILE A 216 2.15 12.59 17.23
N ASP A 217 1.74 11.87 16.18
CA ASP A 217 1.92 10.42 16.11
C ASP A 217 3.40 10.07 15.84
N PRO A 218 4.03 9.16 16.61
CA PRO A 218 5.46 8.86 16.46
C PRO A 218 5.80 8.27 15.09
N THR A 219 4.85 7.62 14.42
CA THR A 219 5.05 7.07 13.08
C THR A 219 5.16 8.16 12.00
N LEU A 220 4.72 9.39 12.27
CA LEU A 220 4.93 10.54 11.39
C LEU A 220 6.37 11.05 11.45
N ILE A 221 7.04 10.91 12.59
CA ILE A 221 8.45 11.28 12.74
C ILE A 221 9.31 10.23 12.05
N ALA A 222 9.15 8.96 12.44
CA ALA A 222 9.82 7.84 11.79
C ALA A 222 9.01 6.55 11.93
N SER A 223 8.71 5.92 10.80
CA SER A 223 8.09 4.59 10.76
C SER A 223 9.03 3.52 11.32
N ARG A 224 8.50 2.33 11.67
CA ARG A 224 9.32 1.20 12.07
C ARG A 224 10.36 0.83 11.00
N SER A 225 9.96 0.81 9.73
CA SER A 225 10.86 0.49 8.61
C SER A 225 11.99 1.52 8.50
N ASN A 226 11.69 2.80 8.68
CA ASN A 226 12.68 3.87 8.64
C ASN A 226 13.69 3.68 9.79
N MET A 227 13.21 3.42 11.00
CA MET A 227 14.08 3.16 12.16
C MET A 227 14.94 1.91 12.00
N GLU A 228 14.40 0.83 11.41
CA GLU A 228 15.19 -0.37 11.10
C GLU A 228 16.28 -0.06 10.07
N GLY A 229 15.96 0.73 9.02
CA GLY A 229 16.93 1.20 8.04
C GLY A 229 18.07 1.99 8.67
N ILE A 230 17.75 2.97 9.52
CA ILE A 230 18.74 3.81 10.23
C ILE A 230 19.54 2.99 11.26
N ALA A 231 18.92 2.03 11.93
CA ALA A 231 19.61 1.18 12.90
C ALA A 231 20.60 0.21 12.22
N HIS A 232 20.32 -0.19 10.98
CA HIS A 232 21.26 -0.94 10.14
C HIS A 232 22.41 -0.05 9.65
N ASP A 233 22.08 1.14 9.15
CA ASP A 233 23.02 2.10 8.59
C ASP A 233 22.60 3.54 8.96
N PRO A 234 23.30 4.21 9.89
CA PRO A 234 22.94 5.56 10.32
C PRO A 234 22.97 6.61 9.20
N ASP A 235 23.83 6.42 8.19
CA ASP A 235 23.99 7.40 7.10
C ASP A 235 22.75 7.45 6.20
N ASN A 236 21.97 6.36 6.14
CA ASN A 236 20.69 6.31 5.42
C ASN A 236 19.61 7.25 5.98
N ALA A 237 19.81 7.87 7.14
CA ALA A 237 18.87 8.84 7.66
C ALA A 237 18.60 9.99 6.68
N GLN A 238 19.60 10.40 5.89
CA GLN A 238 19.46 11.48 4.90
C GLN A 238 18.52 11.12 3.75
N GLU A 239 18.54 9.86 3.31
CA GLU A 239 17.72 9.38 2.19
C GLU A 239 16.30 9.01 2.61
N ILE A 240 16.15 8.48 3.83
CA ILE A 240 14.90 7.87 4.30
C ILE A 240 13.95 8.88 4.96
N LEU A 241 14.48 9.96 5.53
CA LEU A 241 13.72 10.95 6.30
C LEU A 241 13.72 12.32 5.61
N LEU A 242 12.58 12.99 5.70
CA LEU A 242 12.43 14.41 5.36
C LEU A 242 13.28 15.28 6.29
N ASN A 243 13.62 16.49 5.85
CA ASN A 243 14.44 17.43 6.61
C ASN A 243 13.84 17.68 8.00
N TRP A 244 12.54 18.02 8.06
CA TRP A 244 11.88 18.25 9.36
C TRP A 244 11.89 17.02 10.27
N GLN A 245 11.79 15.81 9.71
CA GLN A 245 11.85 14.56 10.48
C GLN A 245 13.26 14.31 11.02
N ARG A 246 14.28 14.60 10.21
CA ARG A 246 15.69 14.46 10.63
C ARG A 246 16.02 15.46 11.72
N GLU A 247 15.64 16.72 11.56
CA GLU A 247 15.85 17.78 12.56
C GLU A 247 15.32 17.38 13.93
N LEU A 248 14.13 16.77 14.00
CA LEU A 248 13.55 16.24 15.23
C LEU A 248 14.33 15.06 15.83
N LEU A 249 15.18 14.38 15.07
CA LEU A 249 15.93 13.19 15.49
C LEU A 249 17.45 13.43 15.58
N VAL A 250 17.98 14.58 15.16
CA VAL A 250 19.43 14.88 15.16
C VAL A 250 20.11 14.45 16.48
N PRO A 251 19.61 14.81 17.67
CA PRO A 251 20.30 14.47 18.92
C PRO A 251 20.34 12.97 19.24
N ALA A 252 19.47 12.16 18.62
CA ALA A 252 19.56 10.71 18.68
C ALA A 252 20.44 10.12 17.59
N LEU A 253 20.40 10.70 16.38
CA LEU A 253 21.23 10.29 15.25
C LEU A 253 22.73 10.47 15.54
N GLU A 254 23.12 11.52 16.25
CA GLU A 254 24.50 11.76 16.68
C GLU A 254 25.01 10.75 17.74
N LYS A 255 24.11 10.01 18.40
CA LYS A 255 24.42 9.11 19.53
C LYS A 255 24.41 7.62 19.18
N ILE A 256 24.18 7.27 17.91
CA ILE A 256 24.03 5.89 17.43
C ILE A 256 25.16 5.45 16.49
#